data_AF-A0A1F7S0E3-F1
#
_entry.id   AF-A0A1F7S0E3-F1
#
_cell.length_a   1.000
_cell.length_b   1.000
_cell.length_c   1.000
_cell.angle_alpha   90.00
_cell.angle_beta   90.00
_cell.angle_gamma   90.00
#
_symmetry.space_group_name_H-M   'P 1'
#
loop_
_entity.id
_entity.type
_entity.pdbx_description
1 polymer ?
#
loop_
_entity_poly.entity_id
_entity_poly.type
_entity_poly.pdbx_seq_one_letter_code
_entity_poly.pdbx_strand_id
1 'polypeptide(L)' 'MGRTAKLTISLPVELISFADQIAKEKRISRSKVLSFCLQELAERYRAAKMAEGYNVIAKEQKQFAAMVSEIEHEVLPELK' A
#
# COMPACT_ATOMS: atom_id res chain seq x y z
N MET A 1 -14.93 5.62 12.23
CA MET A 1 -14.02 5.04 13.24
C MET A 1 -14.28 3.54 13.29
N GLY A 2 -13.26 2.70 13.02
CA GLY A 2 -13.39 1.25 13.05
C GLY A 2 -13.61 0.72 14.47
N ARG A 3 -14.15 -0.50 14.59
CA ARG A 3 -14.31 -1.16 15.90
C ARG A 3 -12.93 -1.53 16.47
N THR A 4 -12.69 -1.23 17.75
CA THR A 4 -11.47 -1.60 18.46
C THR A 4 -11.65 -2.95 19.15
N ALA A 5 -10.69 -3.86 18.97
CA ALA A 5 -10.63 -5.14 19.70
C ALA A 5 -9.36 -5.19 20.55
N LYS A 6 -9.45 -5.82 21.73
CA LYS A 6 -8.27 -6.12 22.56
C LYS A 6 -7.61 -7.40 22.04
N LEU A 7 -6.28 -7.39 21.99
CA LEU A 7 -5.47 -8.52 21.57
C LEU A 7 -4.28 -8.68 22.52
N THR A 8 -3.90 -9.93 22.77
CA THR A 8 -2.70 -10.29 23.54
C THR A 8 -1.76 -11.04 22.62
N ILE A 9 -0.51 -10.61 22.55
CA ILE A 9 0.52 -11.19 21.67
C ILE A 9 1.81 -11.39 22.46
N SER A 10 2.57 -12.40 22.07
CA SER A 10 3.95 -12.59 22.52
C SER A 10 4.89 -11.85 21.57
N LEU A 11 5.84 -11.10 22.13
CA LEU A 11 6.86 -10.37 21.40
C LEU A 11 8.23 -10.55 22.07
N PRO A 12 9.34 -10.48 21.31
CA PRO A 12 10.68 -10.38 21.88
C PRO A 12 10.77 -9.24 22.89
N VAL A 13 11.48 -9.48 24.00
CA VAL A 13 11.62 -8.52 25.10
C VAL A 13 12.24 -7.21 24.60
N GLU A 14 13.22 -7.27 23.69
CA GLU A 14 13.85 -6.05 23.18
C GLU A 14 12.85 -5.15 22.45
N LEU A 15 11.90 -5.72 21.71
CA LEU A 15 10.86 -4.96 21.01
C LEU A 15 9.86 -4.34 21.98
N ILE A 16 9.55 -5.01 23.09
CA ILE A 16 8.70 -4.46 24.15
C ILE A 16 9.39 -3.27 24.80
N SER A 17 10.66 -3.41 25.16
CA SER A 17 11.47 -2.33 25.74
C SER A 17 11.59 -1.13 24.80
N PHE A 18 11.80 -1.37 23.50
CA PHE A 18 11.85 -0.32 22.50
C PHE A 18 10.51 0.42 22.37
N ALA A 19 9.39 -0.31 22.34
CA ALA A 19 8.06 0.29 22.29
C ALA A 19 7.77 1.13 23.55
N ASP A 20 8.24 0.70 24.73
CA ASP A 20 8.12 1.46 25.98
C ASP A 20 8.92 2.77 25.96
N GLN A 21 10.14 2.74 25.39
CA GLN A 21 10.95 3.93 25.23
C GLN A 21 10.21 4.97 24.38
N ILE A 22 9.71 4.57 23.20
CA ILE A 22 8.95 5.47 22.32
C ILE A 22 7.68 5.98 23.01
N ALA A 23 6.96 5.10 23.71
CA ALA A 23 5.76 5.44 24.45
C ALA A 23 6.04 6.54 25.49
N LYS A 24 7.15 6.42 26.22
CA LYS A 24 7.61 7.42 27.20
C LYS A 24 8.00 8.73 26.53
N GLU A 25 8.83 8.69 25.48
CA GLU A 25 9.29 9.88 24.74
C GLU A 25 8.11 10.67 24.16
N LYS A 26 7.13 9.97 23.59
CA LYS A 26 5.95 10.59 22.95
C LYS A 26 4.77 10.80 23.90
N ARG A 27 4.88 10.42 25.18
CA ARG A 27 3.80 10.46 26.19
C ARG A 27 2.50 9.80 25.72
N ILE A 28 2.61 8.64 25.08
CA ILE A 28 1.49 7.81 24.63
C ILE A 28 1.58 6.41 25.22
N SER A 29 0.54 5.59 25.08
CA SER A 29 0.60 4.20 25.55
C SER A 29 1.39 3.30 24.59
N ARG A 30 1.97 2.22 25.12
CA ARG A 30 2.61 1.16 24.33
C ARG A 30 1.68 0.64 23.22
N SER A 31 0.41 0.38 23.54
CA SER A 31 -0.58 -0.05 22.54
C SER A 31 -0.78 0.97 21.42
N LYS A 32 -0.67 2.27 21.72
CA LYS A 32 -0.75 3.33 20.70
C LYS A 32 0.46 3.34 19.78
N VAL A 33 1.67 3.11 20.32
CA VAL A 33 2.89 2.93 19.52
C VAL A 33 2.73 1.76 18.56
N LEU A 34 2.34 0.60 19.06
CA LEU A 34 2.12 -0.60 18.25
C LEU A 34 1.03 -0.39 17.20
N SER A 35 -0.05 0.30 17.54
CA SER A 35 -1.11 0.66 16.60
C SER A 35 -0.60 1.55 15.46
N PHE A 36 0.30 2.50 15.74
CA PHE A 36 0.87 3.34 14.69
C PHE A 36 1.78 2.55 13.76
N CYS A 37 2.65 1.68 14.30
CA CYS A 37 3.50 0.81 13.48
C CYS A 37 2.67 -0.12 12.57
N LEU A 38 1.60 -0.71 13.09
CA LEU A 38 0.71 -1.57 12.31
C LEU A 38 -0.06 -0.79 11.23
N GLN A 39 -0.47 0.44 11.54
CA GLN A 39 -1.14 1.30 10.57
C GLN A 39 -0.19 1.69 9.42
N GLU A 40 1.03 2.11 9.75
CA GLU A 40 2.05 2.45 8.76
C GLU A 40 2.39 1.25 7.88
N LEU A 41 2.56 0.06 8.48
CA LEU A 41 2.78 -1.18 7.73
C LEU A 41 1.61 -1.47 6.79
N ALA A 42 0.36 -1.34 7.27
CA ALA A 42 -0.82 -1.56 6.44
C ALA A 42 -0.91 -0.57 5.26
N GLU A 43 -0.57 0.69 5.48
CA GLU A 43 -0.50 1.71 4.43
C GLU A 43 0.57 1.38 3.39
N ARG A 44 1.78 0.99 3.82
CA ARG A 44 2.86 0.53 2.92
C ARG A 44 2.44 -0.69 2.10
N TYR A 45 1.78 -1.67 2.71
CA TYR A 45 1.26 -2.85 2.00
C TYR A 45 0.19 -2.48 0.96
N ARG A 46 -0.73 -1.56 1.29
CA ARG A 46 -1.73 -1.08 0.33
C ARG A 46 -1.09 -0.35 -0.84
N ALA A 47 -0.12 0.53 -0.56
CA ALA A 47 0.60 1.28 -1.58
C ALA A 47 1.39 0.33 -2.52
N ALA A 48 2.07 -0.67 -1.96
CA ALA A 48 2.79 -1.68 -2.74
C ALA A 48 1.84 -2.46 -3.67
N LYS A 49 0.70 -2.93 -3.16
CA LYS A 49 -0.32 -3.61 -3.98
C LYS A 49 -0.91 -2.72 -5.06
N MET A 50 -1.11 -1.43 -4.77
CA MET A 50 -1.56 -0.47 -5.78
C MET A 50 -0.51 -0.29 -6.88
N ALA A 51 0.77 -0.18 -6.52
CA ALA A 51 1.86 -0.07 -7.50
C ALA A 51 1.95 -1.31 -8.40
N GLU A 52 1.77 -2.51 -7.84
CA GLU A 52 1.65 -3.75 -8.62
C GLU A 52 0.46 -3.70 -9.58
N GLY A 53 -0.71 -3.27 -9.10
CA GLY A 53 -1.91 -3.10 -9.93
C GLY A 53 -1.72 -2.09 -11.07
N TYR A 54 -1.09 -0.93 -10.79
CA TYR A 54 -0.78 0.07 -11.81
C TYR A 54 0.17 -0.46 -12.88
N ASN A 55 1.19 -1.26 -12.50
CA ASN A 55 2.10 -1.86 -13.46
C ASN A 55 1.41 -2.87 -14.40
N VAL A 56 0.45 -3.64 -13.87
CA VAL A 56 -0.36 -4.57 -14.67
C VAL A 56 -1.26 -3.81 -15.64
N ILE A 57 -2.01 -2.82 -15.15
CA ILE A 57 -2.91 -2.00 -15.98
C ILE A 57 -2.12 -1.22 -17.04
N ALA A 58 -0.94 -0.67 -16.70
CA ALA A 58 -0.11 0.05 -17.67
C ALA A 58 0.36 -0.87 -18.81
N LYS A 59 0.66 -2.13 -18.51
CA LYS A 59 1.03 -3.13 -19.53
C LYS A 59 -0.16 -3.46 -20.44
N GLU A 60 -1.34 -3.67 -19.88
CA GLU A 60 -2.57 -3.93 -20.64
C GLU A 60 -2.98 -2.72 -21.49
N GLN A 61 -2.92 -1.50 -20.94
CA GLN A 61 -3.20 -0.28 -21.67
C GLN A 61 -2.20 -0.03 -22.81
N LYS A 62 -0.92 -0.34 -22.60
CA LYS A 62 0.09 -0.25 -23.66
C LYS A 62 -0.18 -1.25 -24.80
N GLN A 63 -0.59 -2.47 -24.47
CA GLN A 63 -0.96 -3.48 -25.47
C GLN A 63 -2.24 -3.10 -26.21
N PHE A 64 -3.23 -2.60 -25.50
CA PHE A 64 -4.48 -2.10 -26.09
C PHE A 64 -4.24 -0.91 -27.00
N ALA A 65 -3.45 0.08 -26.58
CA ALA A 65 -3.11 1.25 -27.39
C ALA A 65 -2.34 0.86 -28.67
N ALA A 66 -1.42 -0.11 -28.59
CA ALA A 66 -0.74 -0.63 -29.78
C ALA A 66 -1.72 -1.31 -30.76
N MET A 67 -2.63 -2.13 -30.25
CA MET A 67 -3.65 -2.81 -31.07
C MET A 67 -4.63 -1.82 -31.72
N VAL A 68 -5.03 -0.78 -31.00
CA VAL A 68 -5.91 0.27 -31.54
C VAL A 68 -5.19 1.11 -32.59
N SER A 69 -3.91 1.43 -32.40
CA SER A 69 -3.12 2.20 -33.39
C SER A 69 -2.95 1.46 -34.72
N GLU A 70 -2.85 0.12 -34.70
CA GLU A 70 -2.85 -0.72 -35.90
C GLU A 70 -4.21 -0.69 -36.60
N ILE A 71 -5.32 -0.75 -35.85
CA ILE A 71 -6.68 -0.70 -36.40
C ILE A 71 -7.04 0.69 -36.94
N GLU A 72 -6.57 1.78 -36.31
CA GLU A 72 -6.77 3.15 -36.79
C GLU A 72 -6.21 3.35 -38.21
N HIS A 73 -5.05 2.75 -38.52
CA HIS A 73 -4.45 2.81 -39.86
C HIS A 73 -5.24 2.03 -40.91
N GLU A 74 -6.03 1.03 -40.50
CA GLU A 74 -6.80 0.17 -41.40
C GLU A 74 -8.19 0.75 -41.72
N VAL A 75 -8.78 1.51 -40.78
CA VAL A 75 -10.16 2.01 -40.90
C VAL A 75 -10.24 3.48 -41.37
N LEU A 76 -9.18 4.28 -41.19
CA LEU A 76 -9.13 5.69 -41.63
C LEU A 76 -7.88 5.99 -42.49
N PRO A 77 -7.88 5.64 -43.78
CA PRO A 77 -6.72 5.85 -44.66
C PRO A 77 -6.47 7.31 -45.07
N GLU A 78 -7.35 8.25 -44.73
CA GLU A 78 -7.31 9.63 -45.23
C GLU A 78 -7.39 10.69 -44.11
N LEU A 79 -6.29 10.87 -43.39
CA LEU A 79 -5.97 12.17 -42.78
C LEU A 79 -4.55 12.54 -43.21
N LYS A 80 -4.47 13.18 -44.38
CA LYS A 80 -3.30 13.97 -44.81
C LYS A 80 -3.46 15.42 -44.38
#